data_AF-A0A6B2XXU8-F1
#
_entry.id   AF-A0A6B2XXU8-F1
#
_cell.length_a   1.000
_cell.length_b   1.000
_cell.length_c   1.000
_cell.angle_alpha   90.00
_cell.angle_beta   90.00
_cell.angle_gamma   90.00
#
_symmetry.space_group_name_H-M   'P 1'
#
loop_
_entity.id
_entity.type
_entity.pdbx_description
1 polymer ?
#
loop_
_entity_poly.entity_id
_entity_poly.type
_entity_poly.pdbx_seq_one_letter_code
_entity_poly.pdbx_strand_id
1 'polypeptide(L)'
;TVVLDVDVLLDEPGDHVLEVGTVPGHTIEIDGVVVAKDDRRSGVEVILDSSINNPAGVPATVHVDAPRRVRVRASLLVTRAQGYGNLVRAELRHRVPAPSVEQEIADAARAARAADLTVLVVGTNEEVESEGWDRTSL
;
A
#
# COMPACT_ATOMS: atom_id res chain seq x y z
N THR A 1 9.57 2.95 19.78
CA THR A 1 9.40 3.33 18.37
C THR A 1 10.34 2.49 17.56
N VAL A 2 9.90 2.00 16.41
CA VAL A 2 10.73 1.32 15.40
C VAL A 2 10.84 2.27 14.21
N VAL A 3 11.98 2.25 13.52
CA VAL A 3 12.18 3.04 12.30
C VAL A 3 12.47 2.09 11.15
N LEU A 4 11.68 2.19 10.09
CA LEU A 4 11.99 1.65 8.78
C LEU A 4 12.63 2.77 7.95
N ASP A 5 13.79 2.51 7.37
CA ASP A 5 14.48 3.43 6.46
C ASP A 5 14.91 2.62 5.24
N VAL A 6 14.40 2.99 4.07
CA VAL A 6 14.60 2.24 2.82
C VAL A 6 14.83 3.20 1.66
N ASP A 7 15.82 2.89 0.84
CA ASP A 7 16.04 3.56 -0.44
C ASP A 7 15.33 2.75 -1.55
N VAL A 8 14.35 3.35 -2.20
CA VAL A 8 13.60 2.77 -3.32
C VAL A 8 14.18 3.32 -4.62
N LEU A 9 14.56 2.44 -5.54
CA LEU A 9 14.95 2.84 -6.90
C LEU A 9 13.68 3.00 -7.75
N LEU A 10 13.49 4.20 -8.29
CA LEU A 10 12.50 4.49 -9.32
C LEU A 10 13.27 4.53 -10.64
N ASP A 11 13.14 3.48 -11.46
CA ASP A 11 13.97 3.22 -12.65
C ASP A 11 13.28 3.49 -13.99
N GLU A 12 11.99 3.79 -13.98
CA GLU A 12 11.20 4.15 -15.16
C GLU A 12 10.81 5.63 -15.11
N PRO A 13 10.84 6.38 -16.23
CA PRO A 13 10.29 7.72 -16.25
C PRO A 13 8.77 7.72 -16.07
N GLY A 14 8.25 8.66 -15.28
CA GLY A 14 6.81 8.86 -15.06
C GLY A 14 6.42 8.99 -13.60
N ASP A 15 5.12 8.81 -13.34
CA ASP A 15 4.54 8.90 -11.99
C ASP A 15 4.62 7.56 -11.26
N HIS A 16 5.46 7.49 -10.23
CA HIS A 16 5.50 6.39 -9.29
C HIS A 16 4.58 6.70 -8.11
N VAL A 17 3.89 5.70 -7.56
CA VAL A 17 3.17 5.85 -6.29
C VAL A 17 3.85 5.02 -5.22
N LEU A 18 4.24 5.70 -4.13
CA LEU A 18 4.84 5.10 -2.95
C LEU A 18 3.89 5.22 -1.77
N GLU A 19 3.82 4.18 -0.97
CA GLU A 19 2.94 4.13 0.21
C GLU A 19 3.58 3.24 1.28
N VAL A 20 3.34 3.57 2.55
CA VAL A 20 3.59 2.66 3.67
C VAL A 20 2.26 2.35 4.35
N GLY A 21 1.76 1.14 4.16
CA GLY A 21 0.58 0.64 4.87
C GLY A 21 0.96 0.32 6.32
N THR A 22 0.30 0.98 7.28
CA THR A 22 0.54 0.74 8.72
C THR A 22 -0.65 1.17 9.57
N VAL A 23 -0.71 0.68 10.80
CA VAL A 23 -1.75 1.06 11.77
C VAL A 23 -1.45 2.43 12.41
N PRO A 24 -2.40 3.05 13.13
CA PRO A 24 -2.15 4.32 13.80
C PRO A 24 -0.88 4.36 14.67
N GLY A 25 -0.26 5.53 14.76
CA GLY A 25 0.96 5.74 15.52
C GLY A 25 2.18 5.73 14.62
N HIS A 26 2.20 6.62 13.63
CA HIS A 26 3.27 6.67 12.64
C HIS A 26 3.56 8.09 12.17
N THR A 27 4.76 8.28 11.64
CA THR A 27 5.13 9.41 10.77
C THR A 27 5.88 8.83 9.58
N ILE A 28 5.39 9.09 8.38
CA ILE A 28 5.94 8.59 7.12
C ILE A 28 6.46 9.77 6.32
N GLU A 29 7.70 9.67 5.89
CA GLU A 29 8.42 10.67 5.12
C GLU A 29 8.92 10.06 3.81
N ILE A 30 8.83 10.85 2.74
CA ILE A 30 9.40 10.54 1.43
C ILE A 30 10.31 11.70 1.05
N ASP A 31 11.60 11.40 0.85
CA ASP A 31 12.67 12.41 0.67
C ASP A 31 12.64 13.52 1.75
N GLY A 32 12.28 13.16 2.98
CA GLY A 32 12.18 14.06 4.13
C GLY A 32 10.89 14.89 4.19
N VAL A 33 9.98 14.74 3.22
CA VAL A 33 8.65 15.36 3.25
C VAL A 33 7.68 14.43 3.96
N VAL A 34 7.05 14.91 5.04
CA VAL A 34 6.00 14.14 5.75
C VAL A 34 4.77 14.00 4.87
N VAL A 35 4.46 12.77 4.47
CA VAL A 35 3.29 12.43 3.64
C VAL A 35 2.13 11.86 4.45
N ALA A 36 2.41 11.27 5.61
CA ALA A 36 1.40 10.77 6.53
C ALA A 36 1.86 10.90 7.97
N LYS A 37 0.92 11.24 8.86
CA LYS A 37 1.16 11.29 10.29
C LYS A 37 -0.11 10.96 11.06
N ASP A 38 0.03 10.08 12.04
CA ASP A 38 -1.01 9.75 12.99
C ASP A 38 -0.38 9.52 14.37
N ASP A 39 -0.76 10.34 15.36
CA ASP A 39 -0.21 10.26 16.72
C ASP A 39 -0.99 9.31 17.64
N ARG A 40 -2.11 8.74 17.18
CA ARG A 40 -2.90 7.78 17.96
C ARG A 40 -2.09 6.51 18.20
N ARG A 41 -2.31 5.84 19.32
CA ARG A 41 -1.65 4.57 19.63
C ARG A 41 -2.57 3.41 19.28
N SER A 42 -2.04 2.42 18.59
CA SER A 42 -2.70 1.12 18.41
C SER A 42 -2.43 0.17 19.58
N GLY A 43 -3.45 -0.59 19.93
CA GLY A 43 -3.47 -1.63 20.95
C GLY A 43 -3.94 -2.97 20.39
N VAL A 44 -4.75 -3.69 21.16
CA VAL A 44 -5.26 -5.01 20.76
C VAL A 44 -6.37 -4.91 19.70
N GLU A 45 -7.04 -3.76 19.61
CA GLU A 45 -8.16 -3.54 18.69
C GLU A 45 -7.79 -3.80 17.23
N VAL A 46 -6.59 -3.37 16.80
CA VAL A 46 -6.14 -3.55 15.41
C VAL A 46 -5.86 -5.01 15.03
N ILE A 47 -5.69 -5.89 16.03
CA ILE A 47 -5.63 -7.34 15.83
C ILE A 47 -7.04 -7.90 15.71
N LEU A 48 -7.94 -7.49 16.62
CA LEU A 48 -9.29 -8.03 16.68
C LEU A 48 -10.14 -7.65 15.47
N ASP A 49 -9.98 -6.43 14.97
CA ASP A 49 -10.63 -5.94 13.74
C ASP A 49 -9.84 -6.27 12.47
N SER A 50 -8.68 -6.92 12.60
CA SER A 50 -7.76 -7.28 11.52
C SER A 50 -7.26 -6.14 10.63
N SER A 51 -7.46 -4.87 11.03
CA SER A 51 -6.90 -3.71 10.32
C SER A 51 -5.38 -3.75 10.25
N ILE A 52 -4.72 -4.48 11.16
CA ILE A 52 -3.28 -4.68 11.11
C ILE A 52 -2.82 -5.62 10.00
N ASN A 53 -3.69 -6.42 9.37
CA ASN A 53 -3.36 -7.42 8.34
C ASN A 53 -3.39 -6.88 6.91
N ASN A 54 -4.20 -5.85 6.67
CA ASN A 54 -4.14 -5.04 5.45
C ASN A 54 -4.36 -3.57 5.81
N PRO A 55 -3.36 -2.91 6.42
CA PRO A 55 -3.52 -1.53 6.86
C PRO A 55 -3.66 -0.59 5.66
N ALA A 56 -4.50 0.41 5.81
CA ALA A 56 -4.53 1.52 4.89
C ALA A 56 -3.19 2.28 4.93
N GLY A 57 -2.82 2.90 3.82
CA GLY A 57 -1.75 3.88 3.75
C GLY A 57 -2.19 5.11 2.98
N VAL A 58 -1.36 6.15 3.04
CA VAL A 58 -1.56 7.37 2.25
C VAL A 58 -0.63 7.30 1.05
N PRO A 59 -1.15 7.13 -0.17
CA PRO A 59 -0.33 7.10 -1.36
C PRO A 59 0.27 8.48 -1.65
N ALA A 60 1.54 8.50 -2.04
CA ALA A 60 2.25 9.69 -2.48
C ALA A 60 2.82 9.47 -3.89
N THR A 61 2.48 10.38 -4.79
CA THR A 61 3.00 10.36 -6.16
C THR A 61 4.37 11.04 -6.21
N VAL A 62 5.34 10.38 -6.84
CA VAL A 62 6.66 10.91 -7.15
C VAL A 62 6.88 10.82 -8.65
N HIS A 63 6.94 11.98 -9.30
CA HIS A 63 7.30 12.08 -10.71
C HIS A 63 8.82 11.98 -10.88
N VAL A 64 9.28 11.19 -11.85
CA VAL A 64 10.71 11.09 -12.19
C VAL A 64 10.90 11.19 -13.71
N ASP A 65 11.81 12.07 -14.15
CA ASP A 65 12.21 12.18 -15.56
C ASP A 65 13.32 11.17 -15.93
N ALA A 66 14.08 10.72 -14.94
CA ALA A 66 15.20 9.80 -15.08
C ALA A 66 15.37 8.96 -13.81
N PRO A 67 16.00 7.77 -13.89
CA PRO A 67 16.17 6.88 -12.76
C PRO A 67 16.78 7.57 -11.53
N ARG A 68 16.13 7.45 -10.37
CA ARG A 68 16.64 8.00 -9.10
C ARG A 68 16.25 7.15 -7.91
N ARG A 69 17.01 7.29 -6.83
CA ARG A 69 16.63 6.75 -5.52
C ARG A 69 15.78 7.77 -4.76
N VAL A 70 14.77 7.26 -4.07
CA VAL A 70 13.91 8.00 -3.15
C VAL A 70 14.02 7.34 -1.78
N ARG A 71 14.24 8.13 -0.74
CA ARG A 71 14.28 7.62 0.63
C ARG A 71 12.87 7.63 1.22
N VAL A 72 12.41 6.46 1.65
CA VAL A 72 11.18 6.31 2.44
C VAL A 72 11.58 6.02 3.88
N ARG A 73 11.09 6.85 4.80
CA ARG A 73 11.35 6.70 6.23
C ARG A 73 10.03 6.64 6.99
N ALA A 74 9.80 5.58 7.74
CA ALA A 74 8.62 5.42 8.58
C ALA A 74 9.04 5.25 10.05
N SER A 75 8.66 6.22 10.89
CA SER A 75 8.77 6.13 12.34
C SER A 75 7.48 5.58 12.91
N LEU A 76 7.53 4.44 13.57
CA LEU A 76 6.37 3.62 13.94
C LEU A 76 6.33 3.41 15.45
N LEU A 77 5.22 3.76 16.08
CA LEU A 77 4.94 3.40 17.46
C LEU A 77 4.68 1.89 17.55
N VAL A 78 5.17 1.28 18.63
CA VAL A 78 4.95 -0.15 18.87
C VAL A 78 3.53 -0.36 19.34
N THR A 79 2.76 -1.18 18.60
CA THR A 79 1.43 -1.64 18.98
C THR A 79 1.54 -2.52 20.22
N ARG A 80 0.81 -2.16 21.28
CA ARG A 80 0.80 -2.87 22.56
C ARG A 80 -0.45 -3.73 22.66
N ALA A 81 -0.41 -4.93 22.09
CA ALA A 81 -1.57 -5.80 21.93
C ALA A 81 -1.79 -6.81 23.06
N GLN A 82 -1.37 -6.48 24.28
CA GLN A 82 -1.60 -7.29 25.48
C GLN A 82 -1.17 -8.76 25.31
N GLY A 83 -2.11 -9.71 25.43
CA GLY A 83 -1.84 -11.16 25.31
C GLY A 83 -1.33 -11.60 23.93
N TYR A 84 -1.50 -10.77 22.90
CA TYR A 84 -0.95 -11.00 21.56
C TYR A 84 0.48 -10.47 21.40
N GLY A 85 1.05 -9.87 22.45
CA GLY A 85 2.41 -9.34 22.45
C GLY A 85 2.51 -7.92 21.92
N ASN A 86 3.73 -7.53 21.58
CA ASN A 86 4.06 -6.20 21.06
C ASN A 86 4.62 -6.34 19.66
N LEU A 87 4.09 -5.56 18.71
CA LEU A 87 4.52 -5.65 17.32
C LEU A 87 4.47 -4.30 16.61
N VAL A 88 5.02 -4.29 15.40
CA VAL A 88 4.92 -3.22 14.42
C VAL A 88 4.66 -3.87 13.06
N ARG A 89 3.79 -3.26 12.25
CA ARG A 89 3.56 -3.64 10.85
C ARG A 89 3.87 -2.44 9.98
N ALA A 90 4.61 -2.63 8.91
CA ALA A 90 4.78 -1.65 7.84
C ALA A 90 4.92 -2.37 6.51
N GLU A 91 4.07 -2.00 5.56
CA GLU A 91 4.08 -2.54 4.20
C GLU A 91 4.52 -1.45 3.24
N LEU A 92 5.75 -1.55 2.71
CA LEU A 92 6.16 -0.69 1.61
C LEU A 92 5.46 -1.16 0.33
N ARG A 93 4.68 -0.26 -0.26
CA ARG A 93 3.95 -0.49 -1.52
C ARG A 93 4.48 0.48 -2.57
N HIS A 94 4.73 -0.04 -3.77
CA HIS A 94 5.22 0.73 -4.91
C HIS A 94 4.45 0.33 -6.16
N ARG A 95 3.78 1.32 -6.77
CA ARG A 95 3.21 1.20 -8.12
C ARG A 95 4.09 1.99 -9.10
N VAL A 96 4.54 1.31 -10.15
CA VAL A 96 5.30 1.89 -11.27
C VAL A 96 4.39 2.74 -12.16
N PRO A 97 4.96 3.60 -13.02
CA PRO A 97 4.22 4.28 -14.06
C PRO A 97 3.43 3.27 -14.91
N ALA A 98 2.15 3.53 -15.11
CA ALA A 98 1.26 2.66 -15.87
C ALA A 98 0.24 3.53 -16.64
N PRO A 99 -0.38 2.99 -17.70
CA PRO A 99 -1.51 3.65 -18.35
C PRO A 99 -2.66 3.92 -17.37
N SER A 100 -3.59 4.79 -17.74
CA SER A 100 -4.81 4.96 -16.96
C SER A 100 -5.65 3.69 -16.97
N VAL A 101 -6.49 3.50 -15.94
CA VAL A 101 -7.40 2.36 -15.84
C VAL A 101 -8.29 2.25 -17.09
N GLU A 102 -8.76 3.38 -17.62
CA GLU A 102 -9.58 3.43 -18.84
C GLU A 102 -8.79 2.98 -20.08
N GLN A 103 -7.51 3.35 -20.16
CA GLN A 103 -6.62 2.91 -21.23
C GLN A 103 -6.39 1.40 -21.12
N GLU A 104 -6.05 0.88 -19.94
CA GLU A 104 -5.86 -0.56 -19.73
C GLU A 104 -7.11 -1.37 -20.09
N ILE A 105 -8.31 -0.91 -19.69
CA ILE A 105 -9.58 -1.55 -20.04
C ILE A 105 -9.83 -1.49 -21.54
N ALA A 106 -9.59 -0.34 -22.19
CA ALA A 106 -9.78 -0.21 -23.63
C ALA A 106 -8.81 -1.11 -24.41
N ASP A 107 -7.60 -1.29 -23.92
CA ASP A 107 -6.55 -2.13 -24.50
C ASP A 107 -6.91 -3.60 -24.36
N ALA A 108 -7.31 -4.04 -23.16
CA ALA A 108 -7.83 -5.38 -22.91
C ALA A 108 -9.03 -5.70 -23.81
N ALA A 109 -9.96 -4.77 -23.97
CA ALA A 109 -11.13 -4.94 -24.82
C ALA A 109 -10.76 -5.03 -26.32
N ARG A 110 -9.74 -4.29 -26.77
CA ARG A 110 -9.22 -4.40 -28.14
C ARG A 110 -8.55 -5.77 -28.37
N ALA A 111 -7.73 -6.23 -27.44
CA ALA A 111 -7.08 -7.53 -27.50
C ALA A 111 -8.10 -8.67 -27.55
N ALA A 112 -9.13 -8.62 -26.70
CA ALA A 112 -10.19 -9.61 -26.67
C ALA A 112 -10.98 -9.70 -27.99
N ARG A 113 -11.26 -8.56 -28.63
CA ARG A 113 -11.94 -8.52 -29.95
C ARG A 113 -11.12 -9.13 -31.08
N ALA A 114 -9.80 -9.10 -30.98
CA ALA A 114 -8.89 -9.61 -32.00
C ALA A 114 -8.53 -11.09 -31.81
N ALA A 115 -8.86 -11.66 -30.65
CA ALA A 115 -8.54 -13.04 -30.31
C ALA A 115 -9.66 -14.01 -30.70
N ASP A 116 -9.30 -15.24 -31.06
CA ASP A 116 -10.27 -16.32 -31.29
C ASP A 116 -10.97 -16.75 -29.98
N LEU A 117 -10.30 -16.57 -28.84
CA LEU A 117 -10.79 -16.86 -27.49
C LEU A 117 -10.13 -15.92 -26.47
N THR A 118 -10.90 -15.46 -25.49
CA THR A 118 -10.40 -14.68 -24.34
C THR A 118 -10.62 -15.47 -23.05
N VAL A 119 -9.58 -15.54 -22.22
CA VAL A 119 -9.66 -16.08 -20.85
C VAL A 119 -9.59 -14.90 -19.88
N LEU A 120 -10.69 -14.66 -19.17
CA LEU A 120 -10.77 -13.61 -18.15
C LEU A 120 -10.67 -14.25 -16.76
N VAL A 121 -9.67 -13.82 -16.00
CA VAL A 121 -9.48 -14.24 -14.60
C VAL A 121 -9.83 -13.05 -13.71
N VAL A 122 -10.89 -13.22 -12.92
CA VAL A 122 -11.39 -12.23 -11.97
C VAL A 122 -11.76 -12.93 -10.67
N GLY A 123 -11.73 -12.18 -9.57
CA GLY A 123 -12.06 -12.69 -8.25
C GLY A 123 -11.80 -11.65 -7.18
N THR A 124 -12.00 -12.06 -5.93
CA THR A 124 -11.55 -11.34 -4.73
C THR A 124 -10.16 -11.83 -4.33
N ASN A 125 -9.55 -11.14 -3.37
CA ASN A 125 -8.30 -11.53 -2.72
C ASN A 125 -8.48 -11.44 -1.19
N GLU A 126 -7.44 -11.86 -0.45
CA GLU A 126 -7.39 -11.81 1.03
C GLU A 126 -7.46 -10.39 1.61
N GLU A 127 -7.19 -9.37 0.79
CA GLU A 127 -7.30 -7.97 1.21
C GLU A 127 -8.76 -7.51 1.34
N VAL A 128 -9.67 -8.13 0.58
CA VAL A 128 -11.11 -7.81 0.56
C VAL A 128 -11.93 -8.87 1.30
N GLU A 129 -11.38 -10.07 1.50
CA GLU A 129 -11.99 -11.15 2.30
C GLU A 129 -11.02 -11.57 3.41
N SER A 130 -11.27 -11.10 4.63
CA SER A 130 -10.40 -11.34 5.79
C SER A 130 -11.17 -11.83 7.00
N GLU A 131 -10.51 -12.62 7.85
CA GLU A 131 -10.96 -12.83 9.23
C GLU A 131 -11.00 -11.47 9.96
N GLY A 132 -11.97 -11.26 10.85
CA GLY A 132 -12.12 -10.04 11.64
C GLY A 132 -13.06 -8.96 11.07
N TRP A 133 -13.48 -9.04 9.81
CA TRP A 133 -14.52 -8.17 9.25
C TRP A 133 -15.24 -8.79 8.05
N ASP A 134 -16.52 -8.46 7.87
CA ASP A 134 -17.33 -8.91 6.73
C ASP A 134 -17.37 -7.86 5.61
N ARG A 135 -17.43 -8.33 4.35
CA ARG A 135 -17.62 -7.45 3.20
C ARG A 135 -18.94 -6.67 3.29
N THR A 136 -18.90 -5.39 2.92
CA THR A 136 -20.08 -4.51 2.93
C THR A 136 -20.93 -4.61 1.66
N SER A 137 -20.39 -5.22 0.61
CA SER A 137 -21.07 -5.48 -0.66
C SER A 137 -20.57 -6.79 -1.28
N LEU A 138 -21.30 -7.25 -2.29
CA LEU A 138 -20.83 -8.31 -3.18
C LEU A 138 -19.63 -7.84 -4.00
#